data_AF-A0A6B2G435-F1
#
_entry.id   AF-A0A6B2G435-F1
#
_cell.length_a   1.000
_cell.length_b   1.000
_cell.length_c   1.000
_cell.angle_alpha   90.00
_cell.angle_beta   90.00
_cell.angle_gamma   90.00
#
_symmetry.space_group_name_H-M   'P 1'
#
loop_
_entity.id
_entity.type
_entity.pdbx_description
1 polymer ?
#
loop_
_entity_poly.entity_id
_entity_poly.type
_entity_poly.pdbx_seq_one_letter_code
_entity_poly.pdbx_strand_id
1 'polypeptide(L)'
;AAINVLTAKAEDPSYVICTKNIHIVRVPLSDCIVMCNGIKSAYNELDIDRVVRLRGSSFVRSLELFKTLQNLVPLSSSDGPKYKFAIVHTGAPAAGMDPCSRAFVIWCLSKGHSVIGFKNGFEGVLSEEYMDLDWSAVSSWFTNAGSSLGASRFDVKDNVP
;
A
#
# COMPACT_ATOMS: atom_id res chain seq x y z
N ALA A 1 25.09 -1.85 13.82
CA ALA A 1 25.63 -2.87 14.75
C ALA A 1 27.02 -2.51 15.25
N ALA A 2 28.03 -2.34 14.38
CA ALA A 2 29.40 -2.01 14.80
C ALA A 2 29.50 -0.78 15.74
N ILE A 3 28.84 0.33 15.39
CA ILE A 3 28.79 1.53 16.25
C ILE A 3 28.24 1.19 17.65
N ASN A 4 27.23 0.32 17.75
CA ASN A 4 26.65 -0.06 19.03
C ASN A 4 27.66 -0.81 19.92
N VAL A 5 28.48 -1.68 19.33
CA VAL A 5 29.55 -2.39 20.05
C VAL A 5 30.63 -1.42 20.53
N LEU A 6 31.03 -0.47 19.67
CA LEU A 6 32.08 0.50 19.99
C LEU A 6 31.67 1.52 21.07
N THR A 7 30.37 1.82 21.19
CA THR A 7 29.85 2.82 22.14
C THR A 7 29.23 2.21 23.40
N ALA A 8 29.20 0.88 23.52
CA ALA A 8 28.53 0.20 24.62
C ALA A 8 29.28 0.40 25.95
N LYS A 9 28.51 0.59 27.02
CA LYS A 9 29.00 0.59 28.41
C LYS A 9 28.64 -0.72 29.11
N ALA A 10 29.26 -1.00 30.25
CA ALA A 10 29.02 -2.23 31.00
C ALA A 10 27.57 -2.35 31.52
N GLU A 11 26.92 -1.21 31.76
CA GLU A 11 25.55 -1.13 32.28
C GLU A 11 24.49 -1.18 31.16
N ASP A 12 24.90 -1.08 29.90
CA ASP A 12 23.97 -1.09 28.77
C ASP A 12 23.39 -2.50 28.55
N PRO A 13 22.06 -2.64 28.32
CA PRO A 13 21.49 -3.92 27.96
C PRO A 13 21.96 -4.34 26.56
N SER A 14 21.87 -5.64 26.27
CA SER A 14 22.05 -6.14 24.90
C SER A 14 20.95 -5.62 23.99
N TYR A 15 21.31 -5.06 22.84
CA TYR A 15 20.37 -4.48 21.89
C TYR A 15 20.23 -5.31 20.61
N VAL A 16 19.01 -5.37 20.09
CA VAL A 16 18.71 -5.76 18.71
C VAL A 16 18.57 -4.48 17.89
N ILE A 17 19.27 -4.44 16.75
CA ILE A 17 19.16 -3.32 15.81
C ILE A 17 17.97 -3.58 14.90
N CYS A 18 16.97 -2.71 14.98
CA CYS A 18 15.72 -2.83 14.24
C CYS A 18 15.49 -1.61 13.36
N THR A 19 14.52 -1.71 12.45
CA THR A 19 13.97 -0.57 11.72
C THR A 19 12.55 -0.30 12.20
N LYS A 20 12.25 0.96 12.52
CA LYS A 20 10.91 1.42 12.88
C LYS A 20 10.63 2.72 12.13
N ASN A 21 9.57 2.74 11.32
CA ASN A 21 9.21 3.88 10.48
C ASN A 21 10.45 4.43 9.75
N ILE A 22 11.13 3.60 8.96
CA ILE A 22 12.37 3.93 8.21
C ILE A 22 13.59 4.35 9.04
N HIS A 23 13.47 4.50 10.36
CA HIS A 23 14.58 4.83 11.25
C HIS A 23 15.22 3.59 11.84
N ILE A 24 16.55 3.61 11.95
CA ILE A 24 17.29 2.57 12.67
C ILE A 24 17.16 2.85 14.16
N VAL A 25 16.62 1.88 14.90
CA VAL A 25 16.41 1.96 16.35
C VAL A 25 17.11 0.80 17.06
N ARG A 26 17.48 1.03 18.32
CA ARG A 26 18.02 0.01 19.21
C ARG A 26 16.90 -0.44 20.15
N VAL A 27 16.59 -1.72 20.16
CA VAL A 27 15.55 -2.28 21.04
C VAL A 27 16.23 -3.25 22.00
N PRO A 28 15.98 -3.16 23.32
CA PRO A 28 16.52 -4.13 24.26
C PRO A 28 16.15 -5.56 23.87
N LEU A 29 17.11 -6.48 23.93
CA LEU A 29 16.92 -7.87 23.56
C LEU A 29 15.84 -8.54 24.41
N SER A 30 15.75 -8.17 25.69
CA SER A 30 14.69 -8.61 26.61
C SER A 30 13.30 -8.34 26.03
N ASP A 31 13.10 -7.14 25.51
CA ASP A 31 11.81 -6.71 24.99
C ASP A 31 11.47 -7.47 23.71
N CYS A 32 12.47 -7.70 22.84
CA CYS A 32 12.29 -8.55 21.66
C CYS A 32 11.88 -9.98 22.03
N ILE A 33 12.50 -10.56 23.07
CA ILE A 33 12.15 -11.90 23.56
C ILE A 33 10.70 -11.93 24.08
N VAL A 34 10.31 -10.93 24.87
CA VAL A 34 8.93 -10.81 25.39
C VAL A 34 7.93 -10.72 24.23
N MET A 35 8.19 -9.89 23.23
CA MET A 35 7.34 -9.75 22.05
C MET A 35 7.21 -11.09 21.28
N CYS A 36 8.32 -11.79 21.03
CA CYS A 36 8.31 -13.07 20.34
C CYS A 36 7.55 -14.15 21.11
N ASN A 37 7.73 -14.22 22.43
CA ASN A 37 7.00 -15.16 23.29
C ASN A 37 5.50 -14.84 23.34
N GLY A 38 5.13 -13.55 23.33
CA GLY A 38 3.73 -13.13 23.27
C GLY A 38 3.01 -13.65 22.02
N ILE A 39 3.67 -13.60 20.86
CA ILE A 39 3.14 -14.17 19.61
C ILE A 39 2.97 -15.69 19.73
N LYS A 40 3.97 -16.38 20.30
CA LYS A 40 3.92 -17.84 20.49
C LYS A 40 2.78 -18.27 21.43
N SER A 41 2.56 -17.53 22.51
CA SER A 41 1.44 -17.78 23.44
C SER A 41 0.10 -17.62 22.74
N ALA A 42 -0.11 -16.49 22.05
CA ALA A 42 -1.35 -16.23 21.33
C ALA A 42 -1.63 -17.29 20.24
N TYR A 43 -0.58 -17.79 19.59
CA TYR A 43 -0.71 -18.87 18.62
C TYR A 43 -1.15 -20.19 19.25
N ASN A 44 -0.57 -20.57 20.40
CA ASN A 44 -0.95 -21.79 21.13
C ASN A 44 -2.38 -21.72 21.70
N GLU A 45 -2.83 -20.52 22.06
CA GLU A 45 -4.20 -20.23 22.51
C GLU A 45 -5.21 -20.20 21.34
N LEU A 46 -4.76 -20.32 20.10
CA LEU A 46 -5.56 -20.18 18.87
C LEU A 46 -6.25 -18.80 18.73
N ASP A 47 -5.73 -17.76 19.40
CA ASP A 47 -6.20 -16.38 19.26
C ASP A 47 -5.51 -15.70 18.06
N ILE A 48 -6.05 -15.96 16.87
CA ILE A 48 -5.50 -15.47 15.60
C ILE A 48 -5.50 -13.94 15.53
N ASP A 49 -6.54 -13.29 16.06
CA ASP A 49 -6.63 -11.83 16.02
C ASP A 49 -5.53 -11.17 16.87
N ARG A 50 -5.23 -11.76 18.04
CA ARG A 50 -4.11 -11.32 18.86
C ARG A 50 -2.77 -11.57 18.18
N VAL A 51 -2.58 -12.70 17.51
CA VAL A 51 -1.36 -12.97 16.72
C VAL A 51 -1.16 -11.87 15.67
N VAL A 52 -2.20 -11.54 14.90
CA VAL A 52 -2.14 -10.50 13.86
C VAL A 52 -1.83 -9.14 14.45
N ARG A 53 -2.46 -8.75 15.58
CA ARG A 53 -2.17 -7.49 16.26
C ARG A 53 -0.73 -7.41 16.78
N LEU A 54 -0.21 -8.49 17.36
CA LEU A 54 1.16 -8.54 17.90
C LEU A 54 2.24 -8.47 16.83
N ARG A 55 1.94 -8.83 15.57
CA ARG A 55 2.84 -8.61 14.42
C ARG A 55 3.01 -7.13 14.06
N GLY A 56 2.16 -6.25 14.61
CA GLY A 56 2.24 -4.80 14.46
C GLY A 56 1.28 -4.23 13.44
N SER A 57 1.07 -2.91 13.54
CA SER A 57 0.09 -2.18 12.72
C SER A 57 0.34 -2.27 11.21
N SER A 58 1.61 -2.28 10.78
CA SER A 58 1.96 -2.45 9.36
C SER A 58 1.50 -3.81 8.82
N PHE A 59 1.62 -4.87 9.62
CA PHE A 59 1.16 -6.20 9.22
C PHE A 59 -0.37 -6.24 9.12
N VAL A 60 -1.08 -5.67 10.11
CA VAL A 60 -2.55 -5.55 10.10
C VAL A 60 -3.02 -4.83 8.83
N ARG A 61 -2.44 -3.67 8.52
CA ARG A 61 -2.80 -2.86 7.34
C ARG A 61 -2.54 -3.61 6.03
N SER A 62 -1.39 -4.27 5.91
CA SER A 62 -1.05 -5.06 4.71
C SER A 62 -1.98 -6.24 4.52
N LEU A 63 -2.36 -6.92 5.61
CA LEU A 63 -3.30 -8.05 5.55
C LEU A 63 -4.71 -7.59 5.16
N GLU A 64 -5.17 -6.46 5.68
CA GLU A 64 -6.47 -5.86 5.31
C GLU A 64 -6.50 -5.45 3.84
N LEU A 65 -5.42 -4.79 3.36
CA LEU A 65 -5.28 -4.46 1.95
C LEU A 65 -5.30 -5.73 1.09
N PHE A 66 -4.53 -6.75 1.45
CA PHE A 66 -4.50 -8.02 0.73
C PHE A 66 -5.87 -8.68 0.64
N LYS A 67 -6.61 -8.76 1.75
CA LYS A 67 -7.99 -9.28 1.78
C LYS A 67 -8.92 -8.48 0.87
N THR A 68 -8.79 -7.16 0.88
CA THR A 68 -9.58 -6.27 0.00
C THR A 68 -9.26 -6.52 -1.48
N LEU A 69 -7.97 -6.73 -1.81
CA LEU A 69 -7.54 -6.97 -3.18
C LEU A 69 -7.88 -8.38 -3.71
N GLN A 70 -8.09 -9.35 -2.82
CA GLN A 70 -8.50 -10.71 -3.18
C GLN A 70 -10.02 -10.88 -3.31
N ASN A 71 -10.80 -10.16 -2.51
CA ASN A 71 -12.25 -10.31 -2.49
C ASN A 71 -12.89 -9.53 -3.65
N LEU A 72 -13.41 -10.29 -4.63
CA LEU A 72 -14.17 -9.79 -5.78
C LEU A 72 -15.60 -9.40 -5.45
N VAL A 73 -16.10 -9.78 -4.27
CA VAL A 73 -17.48 -9.52 -3.88
C VAL A 73 -17.56 -8.08 -3.39
N PRO A 74 -18.36 -7.20 -4.03
CA PRO A 74 -18.67 -5.89 -3.48
C PRO A 74 -19.19 -6.12 -2.06
N LEU A 75 -18.57 -5.49 -1.07
CA LEU A 75 -19.12 -5.52 0.29
C LEU A 75 -20.57 -5.05 0.15
N SER A 76 -21.51 -5.95 0.45
CA SER A 76 -22.94 -5.76 0.29
C SER A 76 -23.32 -4.35 0.69
N SER A 77 -23.81 -3.57 -0.29
CA SER A 77 -24.40 -2.24 -0.11
C SER A 77 -23.66 -1.37 0.92
N SER A 78 -22.61 -0.67 0.49
CA SER A 78 -22.22 0.54 1.20
C SER A 78 -23.42 1.50 1.16
N ASP A 79 -24.08 1.72 2.31
CA ASP A 79 -25.16 2.72 2.49
C ASP A 79 -24.69 4.19 2.34
N GLY A 80 -23.52 4.37 1.72
CA GLY A 80 -22.86 5.65 1.53
C GLY A 80 -23.03 6.22 0.12
N PRO A 81 -22.67 7.50 -0.06
CA PRO A 81 -22.65 8.13 -1.37
C PRO A 81 -21.70 7.40 -2.32
N LYS A 82 -22.15 7.22 -3.56
CA LYS A 82 -21.34 6.64 -4.64
C LYS A 82 -20.63 7.76 -5.39
N TYR A 83 -19.31 7.69 -5.42
CA TYR A 83 -18.47 8.63 -6.15
C TYR A 83 -17.94 8.01 -7.45
N LYS A 84 -17.61 8.89 -8.40
CA LYS A 84 -16.85 8.56 -9.60
C LYS A 84 -15.47 9.20 -9.48
N PHE A 85 -14.42 8.39 -9.53
CA PHE A 85 -13.02 8.82 -9.43
C PHE A 85 -12.35 8.79 -10.81
N ALA A 86 -11.31 9.61 -10.97
CA ALA A 86 -10.45 9.60 -12.13
C ALA A 86 -8.98 9.38 -11.72
N ILE A 87 -8.26 8.58 -12.50
CA ILE A 87 -6.83 8.33 -12.36
C ILE A 87 -6.09 8.96 -13.53
N VAL A 88 -5.00 9.65 -13.23
CA VAL A 88 -4.08 10.23 -14.21
C VAL A 88 -2.65 9.88 -13.81
N HIS A 89 -1.85 9.36 -14.73
CA HIS A 89 -0.42 9.12 -14.49
C HIS A 89 0.39 10.28 -15.06
N THR A 90 1.16 10.97 -14.22
CA THR A 90 1.97 12.13 -14.60
C THR A 90 3.44 11.89 -14.30
N GLY A 91 4.32 12.52 -15.07
CA GLY A 91 5.77 12.36 -14.98
C GLY A 91 6.31 11.23 -15.88
N ALA A 92 7.51 10.77 -15.57
CA ALA A 92 8.13 9.63 -16.26
C ALA A 92 7.50 8.31 -15.78
N PRO A 93 7.37 7.28 -16.65
CA PRO A 93 6.91 5.96 -16.23
C PRO A 93 7.75 5.41 -15.07
N ALA A 94 7.08 4.93 -14.02
CA ALA A 94 7.71 4.38 -12.84
C ALA A 94 7.11 3.02 -12.45
N ALA A 95 7.98 2.12 -12.01
CA ALA A 95 7.59 0.83 -11.47
C ALA A 95 6.77 1.04 -10.18
N GLY A 96 5.46 0.84 -10.30
CA GLY A 96 4.51 1.02 -9.19
C GLY A 96 3.24 1.78 -9.57
N MET A 97 3.23 2.53 -10.68
CA MET A 97 2.04 3.25 -11.13
C MET A 97 0.86 2.30 -11.36
N ASP A 98 1.06 1.27 -12.17
CA ASP A 98 0.04 0.26 -12.46
C ASP A 98 -0.42 -0.54 -11.23
N PRO A 99 0.49 -1.11 -10.41
CA PRO A 99 0.09 -1.78 -9.16
C PRO A 99 -0.68 -0.87 -8.19
N CYS A 100 -0.29 0.40 -8.09
CA CYS A 100 -0.97 1.39 -7.24
C CYS A 100 -2.38 1.69 -7.73
N SER A 101 -2.51 2.01 -9.03
CA SER A 101 -3.80 2.30 -9.65
C SER A 101 -4.73 1.09 -9.62
N ARG A 102 -4.21 -0.12 -9.84
CA ARG A 102 -4.96 -1.37 -9.64
C ARG A 102 -5.49 -1.49 -8.21
N ALA A 103 -4.65 -1.25 -7.21
CA ALA A 103 -5.06 -1.35 -5.82
C ALA A 103 -6.16 -0.33 -5.46
N PHE A 104 -6.05 0.88 -5.97
CA PHE A 104 -7.07 1.92 -5.82
C PHE A 104 -8.38 1.56 -6.52
N VAL A 105 -8.33 1.10 -7.77
CA VAL A 105 -9.51 0.66 -8.54
C VAL A 105 -10.26 -0.45 -7.81
N ILE A 106 -9.56 -1.50 -7.38
CA ILE A 106 -10.21 -2.61 -6.66
C ILE A 106 -10.84 -2.14 -5.35
N TRP A 107 -10.16 -1.25 -4.61
CA TRP A 107 -10.72 -0.65 -3.41
C TRP A 107 -12.00 0.16 -3.71
N CYS A 108 -12.00 1.00 -4.74
CA CYS A 108 -13.18 1.77 -5.17
C CYS A 108 -14.35 0.85 -5.55
N LEU A 109 -14.09 -0.16 -6.36
CA LEU A 109 -15.11 -1.14 -6.77
C LEU A 109 -15.67 -1.89 -5.56
N SER A 110 -14.83 -2.26 -4.58
CA SER A 110 -15.27 -2.92 -3.35
C SER A 110 -16.23 -2.06 -2.51
N LYS A 111 -16.17 -0.73 -2.68
CA LYS A 111 -17.02 0.27 -2.02
C LYS A 111 -18.19 0.74 -2.89
N GLY A 112 -18.37 0.20 -4.09
CA GLY A 112 -19.43 0.59 -5.02
C GLY A 112 -19.18 1.93 -5.74
N HIS A 113 -17.94 2.39 -5.78
CA HIS A 113 -17.52 3.55 -6.57
C HIS A 113 -17.13 3.13 -7.99
N SER A 114 -17.22 4.05 -8.94
CA SER A 114 -16.72 3.86 -10.31
C SER A 114 -15.42 4.63 -10.51
N VAL A 115 -14.58 4.15 -11.41
CA VAL A 115 -13.27 4.76 -11.69
C VAL A 115 -13.05 4.83 -13.19
N ILE A 116 -12.52 5.96 -13.66
CA ILE A 116 -12.01 6.13 -15.02
C ILE A 116 -10.50 6.40 -14.99
N GLY A 117 -9.81 6.07 -16.07
CA GLY A 117 -8.40 6.38 -16.27
C GLY A 117 -8.21 7.21 -17.52
N PHE A 118 -7.58 8.38 -17.40
CA PHE A 118 -7.18 9.19 -18.56
C PHE A 118 -5.88 8.66 -19.14
N LYS A 119 -5.79 8.66 -20.47
CA LYS A 119 -4.57 8.22 -21.15
C LYS A 119 -3.54 9.34 -21.26
N ASN A 120 -2.26 8.98 -21.29
CA ASN A 120 -1.16 9.92 -21.57
C ASN A 120 -1.14 11.16 -20.66
N GLY A 121 -1.44 10.97 -19.37
CA GLY A 121 -1.45 12.06 -18.39
C GLY A 121 -2.50 13.15 -18.69
N PHE A 122 -2.11 14.42 -18.55
CA PHE A 122 -3.02 15.54 -18.74
C PHE A 122 -3.37 15.83 -20.20
N GLU A 123 -2.58 15.34 -21.15
CA GLU A 123 -2.92 15.45 -22.58
C GLU A 123 -4.23 14.73 -22.87
N GLY A 124 -4.43 13.52 -22.32
CA GLY A 124 -5.70 12.81 -22.42
C GLY A 124 -6.84 13.48 -21.67
N VAL A 125 -6.56 14.27 -20.64
CA VAL A 125 -7.61 15.07 -19.98
C VAL A 125 -8.10 16.17 -20.92
N LEU A 126 -7.19 16.89 -21.58
CA LEU A 126 -7.53 17.95 -22.53
C LEU A 126 -8.20 17.43 -23.79
N SER A 127 -7.82 16.24 -24.26
CA SER A 127 -8.45 15.59 -25.41
C SER A 127 -9.66 14.72 -25.06
N GLU A 128 -10.06 14.69 -23.78
CA GLU A 128 -11.14 13.84 -23.25
C GLU A 128 -10.96 12.34 -23.54
N GLU A 129 -9.71 11.86 -23.67
CA GLU A 129 -9.38 10.47 -23.89
C GLU A 129 -9.24 9.69 -22.57
N TYR A 130 -10.30 8.98 -22.20
CA TYR A 130 -10.34 8.12 -21.02
C TYR A 130 -10.96 6.75 -21.28
N MET A 131 -10.76 5.82 -20.35
CA MET A 131 -11.42 4.51 -20.31
C MET A 131 -12.00 4.22 -18.93
N ASP A 132 -13.08 3.44 -18.87
CA ASP A 132 -13.57 2.89 -17.60
C ASP A 132 -12.57 1.87 -17.04
N LEU A 133 -12.31 1.94 -15.74
CA LEU A 133 -11.42 1.04 -15.03
C LEU A 133 -12.25 0.09 -14.16
N ASP A 134 -12.55 -1.07 -14.73
CA ASP A 134 -13.13 -2.20 -14.03
C ASP A 134 -12.06 -3.24 -13.64
N TRP A 135 -12.49 -4.33 -13.02
CA TRP A 135 -11.58 -5.39 -12.60
C TRP A 135 -10.82 -6.03 -13.76
N SER A 136 -11.49 -6.23 -14.91
CA SER A 136 -10.87 -6.80 -16.10
C SER A 136 -9.78 -5.89 -16.66
N ALA A 137 -10.06 -4.59 -16.74
CA ALA A 137 -9.14 -3.58 -17.26
C ALA A 137 -7.81 -3.54 -16.48
N VAL A 138 -7.85 -3.72 -15.17
CA VAL A 138 -6.66 -3.67 -14.29
C VAL A 138 -6.12 -5.04 -13.87
N SER A 139 -6.65 -6.13 -14.44
CA SER A 139 -6.33 -7.49 -14.02
C SER A 139 -4.84 -7.83 -14.15
N SER A 140 -4.18 -7.37 -15.20
CA SER A 140 -2.75 -7.58 -15.49
C SER A 140 -1.81 -6.54 -14.87
N TRP A 141 -2.34 -5.47 -14.29
CA TRP A 141 -1.54 -4.31 -13.88
C TRP A 141 -0.60 -4.59 -12.69
N PHE A 142 -0.79 -5.69 -11.96
CA PHE A 142 0.11 -6.07 -10.87
C PHE A 142 1.48 -6.55 -11.35
N THR A 143 1.60 -7.03 -12.60
CA THR A 143 2.89 -7.44 -13.20
C THR A 143 3.54 -6.34 -14.02
N ASN A 144 2.82 -5.27 -14.32
CA ASN A 144 3.29 -4.22 -15.21
C ASN A 144 4.21 -3.27 -14.44
N ALA A 145 5.45 -3.13 -14.90
CA ALA A 145 6.46 -2.27 -14.28
C ALA A 145 6.36 -0.79 -14.72
N GLY A 146 5.31 -0.40 -15.44
CA GLY A 146 5.18 0.91 -16.05
C GLY A 146 3.82 1.55 -15.81
N SER A 147 3.31 2.19 -16.86
CA SER A 147 2.04 2.91 -16.87
C SER A 147 1.21 2.43 -18.07
N SER A 148 0.20 1.61 -17.80
CA SER A 148 -0.74 1.11 -18.82
C SER A 148 -1.66 2.21 -19.35
N LEU A 149 -1.90 3.26 -18.56
CA LEU A 149 -2.58 4.48 -19.00
C LEU A 149 -1.67 5.40 -19.84
N GLY A 150 -0.35 5.21 -19.80
CA GLY A 150 0.61 6.18 -20.33
C GLY A 150 0.85 7.31 -19.32
N ALA A 151 2.12 7.58 -19.02
CA ALA A 151 2.54 8.69 -18.17
C ALA A 151 3.15 9.79 -19.03
N SER A 152 2.71 11.03 -18.83
CA SER A 152 3.22 12.20 -19.58
C SER A 152 3.80 13.25 -18.63
N ARG A 153 4.84 13.96 -19.09
CA ARG A 153 5.45 15.10 -18.39
C ARG A 153 4.77 16.44 -18.72
N PHE A 154 3.66 16.39 -19.45
CA PHE A 154 2.91 17.58 -19.84
C PHE A 154 2.56 18.44 -18.61
N ASP A 155 3.01 19.70 -18.64
CA ASP A 155 2.62 20.70 -17.64
C ASP A 155 1.42 21.49 -18.17
N VAL A 156 0.35 21.48 -17.35
CA VAL A 156 -0.92 22.15 -17.64
C VAL A 156 -0.75 23.67 -17.63
N LYS A 157 0.18 24.20 -16.83
CA LYS A 157 0.35 25.66 -16.71
C LYS A 157 0.93 26.32 -17.97
N ASP A 158 1.70 25.57 -18.74
CA ASP A 158 2.37 26.09 -19.93
C ASP A 158 1.50 26.03 -21.19
N ASN A 159 0.35 25.34 -21.12
CA ASN A 159 -0.43 24.94 -22.31
C ASN A 159 -1.95 25.08 -22.16
N VAL A 160 -2.43 25.71 -21.08
CA VAL A 160 -3.82 26.15 -20.96
C VAL A 160 -3.89 27.64 -21.31
N PRO A 161 -4.81 28.07 -22.20
CA PRO A 161 -4.94 29.47 -22.61
C PRO A 161 -5.34 30.41 -21.46
#